data_AF-A0A947JRJ1-F1
#
_entry.id   AF-A0A947JRJ1-F1
#
_cell.length_a   1.000
_cell.length_b   1.000
_cell.length_c   1.000
_cell.angle_alpha   90.00
_cell.angle_beta   90.00
_cell.angle_gamma   90.00
#
_symmetry.space_group_name_H-M   'P 1'
#
loop_
_entity.id
_entity.type
_entity.pdbx_description
1 polymer ?
#
loop_
_entity_poly.entity_id
_entity_poly.type
_entity_poly.pdbx_seq_one_letter_code
_entity_poly.pdbx_strand_id
1 'polypeptide(L)' 'MDNVMIERLWLSLKYECIYLHAFETGSEVRQGLKHWIDFYNTRCPHSSLDDRTSNEAYFARRIIKLAV' A
#
# COMPACT_ATOMS: atom_id res chain seq x y z
N MET A 1 -5.77 18.42 7.94
CA MET A 1 -5.18 17.07 8.02
C MET A 1 -6.01 16.24 7.08
N ASP A 2 -5.57 16.14 5.83
CA ASP A 2 -6.45 15.73 4.75
C ASP A 2 -6.47 14.21 4.58
N ASN A 3 -7.66 13.63 4.65
CA ASN A 3 -7.94 12.20 4.47
C ASN A 3 -7.69 11.71 3.03
N VAL A 4 -7.29 12.61 2.13
CA VAL A 4 -7.11 12.37 0.69
C VAL A 4 -6.18 11.19 0.38
N MET A 5 -5.14 10.97 1.19
CA MET A 5 -4.22 9.83 0.98
C MET A 5 -4.91 8.50 1.28
N ILE A 6 -5.63 8.43 2.41
CA ILE A 6 -6.37 7.23 2.82
C ILE A 6 -7.50 6.96 1.83
N GLU A 7 -8.21 7.99 1.37
CA GLU A 7 -9.27 7.85 0.37
C GLU A 7 -8.75 7.30 -0.96
N ARG A 8 -7.61 7.81 -1.46
CA ARG A 8 -6.96 7.28 -2.67
C ARG A 8 -6.53 5.82 -2.50
N LEU A 9 -5.96 5.48 -1.34
CA LEU A 9 -5.60 4.10 -1.02
C LEU A 9 -6.82 3.18 -1.10
N TRP A 10 -7.93 3.57 -0.47
CA TRP A 10 -9.16 2.78 -0.49
C TRP A 10 -9.78 2.67 -1.88
N LEU A 11 -9.69 3.72 -2.69
CA LEU A 11 -10.15 3.67 -4.06
C LEU A 11 -9.34 2.66 -4.87
N SER A 12 -8.01 2.75 -4.85
CA SER A 12 -7.14 1.78 -5.53
C SER A 12 -7.39 0.36 -5.06
N LEU A 13 -7.48 0.12 -3.74
CA LEU A 13 -7.75 -1.23 -3.20
C LEU A 13 -9.03 -1.84 -3.77
N LYS A 14 -10.11 -1.05 -3.82
CA LYS A 14 -11.39 -1.54 -4.32
C LYS A 14 -11.31 -1.92 -5.79
N TYR A 15 -10.74 -1.05 -6.62
CA TYR A 15 -10.71 -1.24 -8.07
C TYR A 15 -9.67 -2.26 -8.53
N GLU A 16 -8.54 -2.37 -7.83
CA GLU A 16 -7.42 -3.22 -8.25
C GLU A 16 -7.41 -4.59 -7.56
N CYS A 17 -8.12 -4.74 -6.44
CA CYS A 17 -8.23 -6.02 -5.74
C CYS A 17 -9.70 -6.46 -5.61
N ILE A 18 -10.50 -5.75 -4.83
CA ILE A 18 -11.82 -6.28 -4.39
C ILE A 18 -12.78 -6.48 -5.57
N TYR A 19 -12.84 -5.56 -6.52
CA TYR A 19 -13.79 -5.65 -7.64
C TYR A 19 -13.32 -6.57 -8.76
N LEU A 20 -12.04 -6.92 -8.82
CA LEU A 20 -11.49 -7.83 -9.83
C LEU A 20 -11.54 -9.30 -9.40
N HIS A 21 -11.75 -9.57 -8.11
CA HIS A 21 -11.65 -10.92 -7.56
C HIS A 21 -12.99 -11.36 -6.97
N ALA A 22 -13.46 -12.53 -7.42
CA ALA A 22 -14.61 -13.21 -6.84
C ALA A 22 -14.16 -14.11 -5.68
N PHE A 23 -13.77 -13.51 -4.55
CA PHE A 23 -13.39 -14.27 -3.36
C PHE A 23 -14.60 -15.03 -2.80
N GLU A 24 -14.45 -16.33 -2.55
CA GLU A 24 -15.50 -17.20 -2.03
C GLU A 24 -15.49 -17.24 -0.51
N THR A 25 -14.31 -17.06 0.10
CA THR A 25 -14.14 -17.10 1.56
C THR A 25 -13.43 -15.88 2.11
N GLY A 26 -13.72 -15.54 3.37
CA GLY A 26 -13.00 -14.48 4.07
C GLY A 26 -11.49 -14.77 4.22
N SER A 27 -11.05 -16.02 4.13
CA SER A 27 -9.62 -16.36 4.16
C SER A 27 -8.92 -15.94 2.87
N GLU A 28 -9.57 -16.13 1.73
CA GLU A 28 -9.07 -15.69 0.43
C GLU A 28 -8.99 -14.17 0.36
N VAL A 29 -10.02 -13.47 0.85
CA VAL A 29 -10.00 -12.00 0.94
C VAL A 29 -8.79 -11.53 1.75
N ARG A 30 -8.49 -12.16 2.88
CA ARG A 30 -7.32 -11.81 3.71
C ARG A 30 -6.00 -12.02 2.97
N GLN A 31 -5.85 -13.13 2.24
CA GLN A 31 -4.66 -13.38 1.44
C GLN A 31 -4.53 -12.40 0.27
N GLY A 32 -5.63 -12.13 -0.45
CA GLY A 32 -5.66 -11.16 -1.54
C GLY A 32 -5.30 -9.76 -1.06
N LEU A 33 -5.88 -9.34 0.07
CA LEU A 33 -5.58 -8.05 0.69
C LEU A 33 -4.11 -7.95 1.10
N LYS A 34 -3.55 -9.00 1.70
CA LYS A 34 -2.13 -9.03 2.07
C LYS A 34 -1.24 -8.83 0.84
N HIS A 35 -1.47 -9.63 -0.22
CA HIS A 35 -0.70 -9.50 -1.45
C HIS A 35 -0.84 -8.12 -2.10
N TRP A 36 -2.06 -7.57 -2.14
CA TRP A 36 -2.30 -6.26 -2.72
C TRP A 36 -1.62 -5.14 -1.92
N ILE A 37 -1.67 -5.19 -0.58
CA ILE A 37 -0.99 -4.21 0.27
C ILE A 37 0.54 -4.28 0.08
N ASP A 38 1.11 -5.49 0.05
CA ASP A 38 2.54 -5.69 -0.20
C ASP A 38 2.95 -5.13 -1.58
N PHE A 39 2.13 -5.37 -2.60
CA PHE A 39 2.32 -4.80 -3.93
C PHE A 39 2.24 -3.26 -3.93
N TYR A 40 1.19 -2.69 -3.34
CA TYR A 40 0.99 -1.24 -3.28
C TYR A 40 2.18 -0.54 -2.62
N ASN A 41 2.63 -1.06 -1.47
CA ASN A 41 3.72 -0.49 -0.70
C ASN A 41 5.10 -0.60 -1.38
N THR A 42 5.28 -1.57 -2.28
CA THR A 42 6.57 -1.84 -2.97
C THR A 42 6.63 -1.29 -4.39
N ARG A 43 5.49 -0.99 -5.04
CA ARG A 43 5.46 -0.64 -6.46
C ARG A 43 4.82 0.70 -6.79
N CYS A 44 4.09 1.33 -5.86
CA CYS A 44 3.46 2.62 -6.10
C CYS A 44 4.38 3.76 -5.61
N PRO A 45 5.11 4.45 -6.50
CA PRO A 45 5.83 5.66 -6.15
C PRO A 45 4.84 6.81 -5.90
N HIS A 46 5.12 7.63 -4.89
CA HIS A 46 4.29 8.78 -4.56
C HIS A 46 5.09 10.06 -4.77
N SER A 47 4.55 10.99 -5.55
CA SER A 47 5.22 12.27 -5.83
C SER A 47 5.43 13.13 -4.57
N SER A 48 4.57 12.98 -3.56
CA SER A 48 4.75 13.59 -2.24
C SER A 48 5.88 12.96 -1.42
N LEU A 49 6.46 11.84 -1.87
CA LEU A 49 7.57 11.13 -1.24
C LEU A 49 8.83 11.14 -2.14
N ASP A 50 8.98 12.13 -3.02
CA ASP A 50 10.07 12.21 -4.00
C ASP A 50 10.09 11.02 -4.97
N ASP A 51 8.90 10.62 -5.44
CA ASP A 51 8.68 9.46 -6.31
C ASP A 51 9.20 8.14 -5.73
N ARG A 52 9.33 8.07 -4.40
CA ARG A 52 9.62 6.83 -3.68
C ARG A 52 8.35 6.08 -3.34
N THR A 53 8.48 4.77 -3.24
CA THR A 53 7.44 3.90 -2.72
C THR A 53 7.27 4.10 -1.22
N SER A 54 6.09 3.76 -0.70
CA SER A 54 5.83 3.84 0.74
C SER A 54 6.87 3.05 1.56
N ASN A 55 7.31 1.89 1.08
CA ASN A 55 8.36 1.12 1.73
C ASN A 55 9.71 1.83 1.73
N GLU A 56 10.14 2.38 0.59
CA GLU A 56 11.40 3.12 0.53
C GLU A 56 11.39 4.33 1.46
N ALA A 57 10.30 5.11 1.46
CA ALA A 57 10.19 6.30 2.30
C ALA A 57 10.21 5.98 3.81
N TYR A 58 9.52 4.91 4.24
CA TYR A 58 9.44 4.54 5.66
C TYR A 58 10.66 3.74 6.13
N PHE A 59 11.10 2.73 5.37
CA PHE A 59 12.18 1.84 5.80
C PHE A 59 13.57 2.42 5.57
N ALA A 60 13.80 3.25 4.54
CA ALA A 60 15.06 4.00 4.43
C ALA A 60 15.23 4.95 5.62
N ARG A 61 14.13 5.56 6.08
CA ARG A 61 14.12 6.44 7.26
C ARG A 61 14.36 5.70 8.56
N ARG A 62 14.06 4.39 8.63
CA ARG A 62 14.31 3.52 9.79
C ARG A 62 15.77 3.07 9.88
N ILE A 63 16.42 2.77 8.75
CA ILE A 63 17.86 2.44 8.71
C ILE A 63 18.69 3.65 9.18
N ILE A 64 18.38 4.85 8.69
CA ILE A 64 19.13 6.08 9.06
C ILE A 64 18.97 6.40 10.56
N LYS A 65 17.79 6.16 11.15
CA LYS A 65 17.56 6.40 12.59
C LYS A 65 18.17 5.35 13.53
N LEU A 66 18.47 4.14 13.06
CA LEU A 66 19.09 3.08 13.87
C LEU A 66 20.63 3.11 13.79
N ALA A 67 21.18 3.83 12.80
CA ALA A 67 22.61 3.96 12.57
C ALA A 67 23.21 5.26 13.16
N VAL A 68 22.41 6.06 13.90
CA VAL A 68 22.79 7.28 14.62
C VAL A 68 22.45 7.09 16.09
#